data_AF-A0A948W2W3-F1
#
_entry.id   AF-A0A948W2W3-F1
#
_cell.length_a   1.000
_cell.length_b   1.000
_cell.length_c   1.000
_cell.angle_alpha   90.00
_cell.angle_beta   90.00
_cell.angle_gamma   90.00
#
_symmetry.space_group_name_H-M   'P 1'
#
loop_
_entity.id
_entity.type
_entity.pdbx_description
1 polymer ?
#
loop_
_entity_poly.entity_id
_entity_poly.type
_entity_poly.pdbx_seq_one_letter_code
_entity_poly.pdbx_strand_id
1 'polypeptide(L)'
;MNQIEEANLIRYKNIIDIAISFSGMNRVFEQGSKQKIAGKLESSFSLLAGIEGKDDFEKIHSDFCEWFVNNVFTAERVLKNKRVKKSRSASYGQGAKVFNIALKVYVYYCNLPDHETAARLLPMLHSAVDTIMMEHLKKKYPKENLKAETIEAVNKSDYFVLRKMVNQHIKDEFDKPIRSVHYDDIMWYRLNRRAYRLTSVSRGKEEID
;
A
#
# COMPACT_ATOMS: atom_id res chain seq x y z
N MET A 1 -21.71 21.01 -16.54
CA MET A 1 -20.57 20.09 -16.79
C MET A 1 -20.67 19.63 -18.23
N ASN A 2 -19.65 19.83 -19.04
CA ASN A 2 -19.62 19.30 -20.40
C ASN A 2 -19.27 17.79 -20.41
N GLN A 3 -19.47 17.10 -21.53
CA GLN A 3 -19.25 15.65 -21.62
C GLN A 3 -17.79 15.24 -21.32
N ILE A 4 -16.81 16.10 -21.62
CA ILE A 4 -15.39 15.84 -21.36
C ILE A 4 -15.09 15.94 -19.86
N GLU A 5 -15.64 16.94 -19.18
CA GLU A 5 -15.53 17.09 -17.73
C GLU A 5 -16.16 15.91 -16.99
N GLU A 6 -17.33 15.45 -17.47
CA GLU A 6 -18.00 14.26 -16.93
C GLU A 6 -17.14 12.99 -17.12
N ALA A 7 -16.61 12.77 -18.33
CA ALA A 7 -15.75 11.64 -18.62
C ALA A 7 -14.48 11.65 -17.74
N ASN A 8 -13.88 12.81 -17.52
CA ASN A 8 -12.72 12.97 -16.65
C ASN A 8 -13.05 12.66 -15.19
N LEU A 9 -14.20 13.13 -14.69
CA LEU A 9 -14.67 12.84 -13.33
C LEU A 9 -14.93 11.34 -13.14
N ILE A 10 -15.59 10.69 -14.10
CA ILE A 10 -15.84 9.24 -14.06
C ILE A 10 -14.53 8.45 -14.10
N ARG A 11 -13.59 8.82 -14.98
CA ARG A 11 -12.26 8.21 -15.04
C ARG A 11 -11.54 8.32 -13.70
N TYR A 12 -11.56 9.50 -13.09
CA TYR A 12 -10.93 9.73 -11.79
C TYR A 12 -11.51 8.81 -10.71
N LYS A 13 -12.85 8.74 -10.59
CA LYS A 13 -13.53 7.84 -9.64
C LYS A 13 -13.18 6.37 -9.88
N ASN A 14 -13.15 5.94 -11.15
CA ASN A 14 -12.76 4.57 -11.51
C ASN A 14 -11.31 4.25 -11.09
N ILE A 15 -10.39 5.20 -11.23
CA ILE A 15 -8.99 5.03 -10.79
C ILE A 15 -8.91 4.83 -9.28
N ILE A 16 -9.65 5.61 -8.48
CA ILE A 16 -9.72 5.44 -7.02
C ILE A 16 -10.29 4.08 -6.66
N ASP A 17 -11.35 3.65 -7.32
CA ASP A 17 -11.99 2.36 -7.06
C ASP A 17 -11.07 1.17 -7.41
N ILE A 18 -10.35 1.27 -8.52
CA ILE A 18 -9.32 0.29 -8.91
C ILE A 18 -8.19 0.29 -7.88
N ALA A 19 -7.69 1.45 -7.46
CA ALA A 19 -6.64 1.58 -6.45
C ALA A 19 -6.98 0.87 -5.13
N ILE A 20 -8.19 1.10 -4.60
CA ILE A 20 -8.63 0.44 -3.36
C ILE A 20 -8.70 -1.07 -3.55
N SER A 21 -9.21 -1.53 -4.69
CA SER A 21 -9.31 -2.95 -5.02
C SER A 21 -7.94 -3.60 -5.17
N PHE A 22 -7.01 -2.91 -5.83
CA PHE A 22 -5.64 -3.38 -6.09
C PHE A 22 -4.83 -3.58 -4.81
N SER A 23 -5.14 -2.83 -3.74
CA SER A 23 -4.49 -3.02 -2.43
C SER A 23 -4.78 -4.40 -1.80
N GLY A 24 -5.85 -5.07 -2.24
CA GLY A 24 -6.34 -6.31 -1.63
C GLY A 24 -6.84 -6.15 -0.19
N MET A 25 -6.90 -4.91 0.32
CA MET A 25 -7.25 -4.59 1.70
C MET A 25 -8.75 -4.41 1.91
N ASN A 26 -9.53 -4.15 0.86
CA ASN A 26 -10.97 -3.89 1.00
C ASN A 26 -11.71 -4.98 1.80
N ARG A 27 -11.34 -6.26 1.57
CA ARG A 27 -11.92 -7.40 2.31
C ARG A 27 -11.70 -7.34 3.82
N VAL A 28 -10.64 -6.65 4.29
CA VAL A 28 -10.21 -6.58 5.70
C VAL A 28 -11.09 -5.67 6.52
N PHE A 29 -11.72 -4.68 5.89
CA PHE A 29 -12.46 -3.63 6.58
C PHE A 29 -13.96 -3.93 6.64
N GLU A 30 -14.65 -3.28 7.57
CA GLU A 30 -16.10 -3.38 7.71
C GLU A 30 -16.82 -2.92 6.44
N GLN A 31 -18.07 -3.38 6.26
CA GLN A 31 -18.92 -2.94 5.15
C GLN A 31 -19.07 -1.41 5.16
N GLY A 32 -19.03 -0.79 3.98
CA GLY A 32 -19.07 0.67 3.84
C GLY A 32 -17.72 1.37 3.97
N SER A 33 -16.66 0.66 4.40
CA SER A 33 -15.31 1.25 4.48
C SER A 33 -14.77 1.69 3.13
N LYS A 34 -15.09 0.97 2.04
CA LYS A 34 -14.64 1.32 0.69
C LYS A 34 -14.99 2.76 0.32
N GLN A 35 -16.25 3.15 0.53
CA GLN A 35 -16.76 4.48 0.19
C GLN A 35 -16.11 5.56 1.06
N LYS A 36 -15.95 5.30 2.36
CA LYS A 36 -15.23 6.22 3.29
C LYS A 36 -13.79 6.45 2.84
N ILE A 37 -13.08 5.35 2.52
CA ILE A 37 -11.69 5.38 2.07
C ILE A 37 -11.59 6.12 0.72
N ALA A 38 -12.49 5.86 -0.22
CA ALA A 38 -12.53 6.54 -1.51
C ALA A 38 -12.65 8.06 -1.33
N GLY A 39 -13.63 8.53 -0.55
CA GLY A 39 -13.80 9.97 -0.31
C GLY A 39 -12.58 10.63 0.34
N LYS A 40 -11.90 9.93 1.26
CA LYS A 40 -10.65 10.44 1.83
C LYS A 40 -9.51 10.46 0.81
N LEU A 41 -9.37 9.41 -0.02
CA LEU A 41 -8.36 9.39 -1.09
C LEU A 41 -8.58 10.54 -2.06
N GLU A 42 -9.83 10.80 -2.46
CA GLU A 42 -10.16 11.92 -3.33
C GLU A 42 -9.72 13.26 -2.71
N SER A 43 -10.05 13.46 -1.44
CA SER A 43 -9.68 14.67 -0.67
C SER A 43 -8.17 14.80 -0.48
N SER A 44 -7.44 13.69 -0.34
CA SER A 44 -5.98 13.70 -0.21
C SER A 44 -5.29 13.93 -1.56
N PHE A 45 -5.83 13.41 -2.65
CA PHE A 45 -5.23 13.54 -3.98
C PHE A 45 -5.42 14.91 -4.59
N SER A 46 -6.51 15.61 -4.28
CA SER A 46 -6.70 17.01 -4.71
C SER A 46 -5.61 17.94 -4.17
N LEU A 47 -4.99 17.61 -3.03
CA LEU A 47 -3.89 18.38 -2.44
C LEU A 47 -2.55 18.16 -3.14
N LEU A 48 -2.40 17.09 -3.94
CA LEU A 48 -1.13 16.72 -4.57
C LEU A 48 -0.69 17.72 -5.66
N ALA A 49 -1.61 18.45 -6.27
CA ALA A 49 -1.26 19.48 -7.25
C ALA A 49 -0.49 20.65 -6.63
N GLY A 50 -0.72 20.93 -5.35
CA GLY A 50 -0.14 22.07 -4.63
C GLY A 50 1.12 21.77 -3.83
N ILE A 51 1.70 20.56 -3.92
CA ILE A 51 2.88 20.25 -3.11
C ILE A 51 4.13 20.97 -3.65
N GLU A 52 4.90 21.60 -2.77
CA GLU A 52 6.16 22.27 -3.13
C GLU A 52 7.35 21.35 -2.89
N GLY A 53 7.23 20.45 -1.91
CA GLY A 53 8.31 19.53 -1.57
C GLY A 53 7.89 18.27 -0.85
N LYS A 54 8.92 17.55 -0.39
CA LYS A 54 8.76 16.29 0.32
C LYS A 54 7.98 16.45 1.63
N ASP A 55 8.19 17.54 2.35
CA ASP A 55 7.53 17.75 3.66
C ASP A 55 6.01 17.89 3.52
N ASP A 56 5.52 18.53 2.46
CA ASP A 56 4.09 18.59 2.14
C ASP A 56 3.52 17.21 1.84
N PHE A 57 4.25 16.42 1.04
CA PHE A 57 3.85 15.05 0.73
C PHE A 57 3.78 14.18 1.99
N GLU A 58 4.78 14.27 2.87
CA GLU A 58 4.82 13.53 4.13
C GLU A 58 3.66 13.95 5.06
N LYS A 59 3.29 15.23 5.07
CA LYS A 59 2.13 15.73 5.80
C LYS A 59 0.84 15.11 5.27
N ILE A 60 0.59 15.18 3.95
CA ILE A 60 -0.60 14.57 3.32
C ILE A 60 -0.67 13.07 3.63
N HIS A 61 0.46 12.36 3.53
CA HIS A 61 0.55 10.94 3.83
C HIS A 61 0.25 10.65 5.31
N SER A 62 0.85 11.41 6.24
CA SER A 62 0.62 11.26 7.68
C SER A 62 -0.84 11.53 8.03
N ASP A 63 -1.42 12.61 7.50
CA ASP A 63 -2.81 13.01 7.72
C ASP A 63 -3.79 11.94 7.21
N PHE A 64 -3.50 11.32 6.06
CA PHE A 64 -4.29 10.19 5.57
C PHE A 64 -4.22 9.01 6.55
N CYS A 65 -3.01 8.61 6.97
CA CYS A 65 -2.83 7.43 7.82
C CYS A 65 -3.44 7.63 9.21
N GLU A 66 -3.29 8.81 9.81
CA GLU A 66 -3.91 9.16 11.09
C GLU A 66 -5.43 9.21 10.99
N TRP A 67 -5.97 9.81 9.93
CA TRP A 67 -7.40 9.72 9.65
C TRP A 67 -7.85 8.26 9.53
N PHE A 68 -7.08 7.42 8.83
CA PHE A 68 -7.44 6.03 8.57
C PHE A 68 -7.57 5.23 9.86
N VAL A 69 -6.60 5.38 10.78
CA VAL A 69 -6.63 4.75 12.10
C VAL A 69 -7.88 5.13 12.88
N ASN A 70 -8.29 6.39 12.80
CA ASN A 70 -9.43 6.90 13.58
C ASN A 70 -10.80 6.60 12.96
N ASN A 71 -10.87 6.31 11.66
CA ASN A 71 -12.15 6.28 10.92
C ASN A 71 -12.44 4.95 10.20
N VAL A 72 -11.47 4.06 10.09
CA VAL A 72 -11.61 2.77 9.41
C VAL A 72 -11.44 1.64 10.41
N PHE A 73 -12.41 0.72 10.42
CA PHE A 73 -12.42 -0.44 11.30
C PHE A 73 -12.30 -1.73 10.50
N THR A 74 -11.63 -2.73 11.08
CA THR A 74 -11.57 -4.07 10.51
C THR A 74 -12.92 -4.77 10.67
N ALA A 75 -13.31 -5.58 9.69
CA ALA A 75 -14.49 -6.43 9.83
C ALA A 75 -14.30 -7.44 10.97
N GLU A 76 -15.37 -7.73 11.70
CA GLU A 76 -15.41 -8.90 12.57
C GLU A 76 -15.33 -10.18 11.72
N ARG A 77 -14.56 -11.17 12.19
CA ARG A 77 -14.34 -12.42 11.44
C ARG A 77 -14.33 -13.64 12.34
N VAL A 78 -14.99 -14.70 11.90
CA VAL A 78 -14.84 -16.03 12.48
C VAL A 78 -13.60 -16.69 11.88
N LEU A 79 -12.64 -17.03 12.74
CA LEU A 79 -11.42 -17.72 12.37
C LEU A 79 -11.68 -19.22 12.17
N LYS A 80 -10.75 -19.92 11.49
CA LYS A 80 -10.84 -21.38 11.24
C LYS A 80 -11.05 -22.20 12.52
N ASN A 81 -10.51 -21.74 13.64
CA ASN A 81 -10.66 -22.36 14.96
C ASN A 81 -11.95 -21.94 15.70
N LYS A 82 -12.95 -21.40 14.97
CA LYS A 82 -14.23 -20.88 15.48
C LYS A 82 -14.12 -19.72 16.47
N ARG A 83 -12.92 -19.15 16.69
CA ARG A 83 -12.76 -17.94 17.50
C ARG A 83 -13.20 -16.71 16.70
N VAL A 84 -13.88 -15.79 17.36
CA VAL A 84 -14.27 -14.51 16.76
C VAL A 84 -13.13 -13.51 16.95
N LYS A 85 -12.58 -13.01 15.85
CA LYS A 85 -11.73 -11.83 15.84
C LYS A 85 -12.64 -10.61 15.75
N LYS A 86 -12.84 -9.94 16.88
CA LYS A 86 -13.67 -8.74 16.98
C LYS A 86 -13.17 -7.64 16.05
N SER A 87 -14.10 -6.80 15.61
CA SER A 87 -13.76 -5.54 14.95
C SER A 87 -12.87 -4.68 15.84
N ARG A 88 -11.93 -3.98 15.23
CA ARG A 88 -11.02 -3.03 15.87
C ARG A 88 -10.63 -1.93 14.88
N SER A 89 -10.12 -0.82 15.40
CA SER A 89 -9.51 0.23 14.57
C SER A 89 -8.41 -0.38 13.68
N ALA A 90 -8.35 0.07 12.44
CA ALA A 90 -7.31 -0.32 11.51
C ALA A 90 -5.95 0.30 11.92
N SER A 91 -4.86 -0.38 11.59
CA SER A 91 -3.52 0.08 11.94
C SER A 91 -3.00 1.17 11.00
N TYR A 92 -1.97 1.89 11.47
CA TYR A 92 -1.25 2.84 10.64
C TYR A 92 -0.64 2.15 9.41
N GLY A 93 -0.08 0.95 9.57
CA GLY A 93 0.45 0.16 8.46
C GLY A 93 -0.60 -0.20 7.41
N GLN A 94 -1.84 -0.51 7.83
CA GLN A 94 -2.93 -0.78 6.90
C GLN A 94 -3.32 0.48 6.11
N GLY A 95 -3.42 1.63 6.78
CA GLY A 95 -3.68 2.92 6.14
C GLY A 95 -2.56 3.29 5.14
N ALA A 96 -1.31 3.18 5.56
CA ALA A 96 -0.15 3.46 4.71
C ALA A 96 -0.10 2.54 3.49
N LYS A 97 -0.40 1.24 3.65
CA LYS A 97 -0.47 0.30 2.51
C LYS A 97 -1.53 0.73 1.50
N VAL A 98 -2.75 1.04 1.97
CA VAL A 98 -3.84 1.49 1.09
C VAL A 98 -3.44 2.77 0.35
N PHE A 99 -2.89 3.76 1.07
CA PHE A 99 -2.50 5.03 0.48
C PHE A 99 -1.39 4.89 -0.55
N ASN A 100 -0.34 4.12 -0.24
CA ASN A 100 0.80 3.94 -1.13
C ASN A 100 0.44 3.16 -2.40
N ILE A 101 -0.45 2.16 -2.30
CA ILE A 101 -1.00 1.51 -3.51
C ILE A 101 -1.84 2.50 -4.32
N ALA A 102 -2.68 3.30 -3.66
CA ALA A 102 -3.51 4.26 -4.38
C ALA A 102 -2.68 5.33 -5.09
N LEU A 103 -1.65 5.87 -4.44
CA LEU A 103 -0.69 6.78 -5.04
C LEU A 103 0.08 6.12 -6.19
N LYS A 104 0.47 4.86 -6.05
CA LYS A 104 1.10 4.11 -7.14
C LYS A 104 0.20 4.00 -8.37
N VAL A 105 -1.07 3.66 -8.19
CA VAL A 105 -2.01 3.60 -9.31
C VAL A 105 -2.25 4.98 -9.92
N TYR A 106 -2.48 5.99 -9.09
CA TYR A 106 -2.82 7.35 -9.49
C TYR A 106 -1.63 8.07 -10.17
N VAL A 107 -0.49 8.11 -9.51
CA VAL A 107 0.70 8.83 -9.97
C VAL A 107 1.49 7.98 -10.96
N TYR A 108 1.93 6.79 -10.55
CA TYR A 108 2.89 6.01 -11.34
C TYR A 108 2.26 5.31 -12.54
N TYR A 109 1.08 4.70 -12.40
CA TYR A 109 0.43 4.02 -13.53
C TYR A 109 -0.41 4.94 -14.41
N CYS A 110 -1.00 5.99 -13.84
CA CYS A 110 -1.93 6.87 -14.57
C CYS A 110 -1.35 8.25 -14.93
N ASN A 111 -0.14 8.61 -14.45
CA ASN A 111 0.49 9.93 -14.65
C ASN A 111 -0.41 11.11 -14.25
N LEU A 112 -1.10 10.99 -13.12
CA LEU A 112 -1.98 12.02 -12.57
C LEU A 112 -1.34 12.78 -11.39
N PRO A 113 -1.79 14.02 -11.07
CA PRO A 113 -2.89 14.77 -11.71
C PRO A 113 -2.61 15.23 -13.14
N ASP A 114 -1.33 15.45 -13.43
CA ASP A 114 -0.79 15.73 -14.76
C ASP A 114 0.63 15.15 -14.84
N HIS A 115 1.20 15.11 -16.04
CA HIS A 115 2.49 14.48 -16.28
C HIS A 115 3.65 15.15 -15.52
N GLU A 116 3.65 16.49 -15.43
CA GLU A 116 4.71 17.25 -14.76
C GLU A 116 4.66 17.02 -13.25
N THR A 117 3.47 17.18 -12.65
CA THR A 117 3.26 16.92 -11.23
C THR A 117 3.56 15.46 -10.89
N ALA A 118 3.14 14.50 -11.73
CA ALA A 118 3.43 13.09 -11.51
C ALA A 118 4.95 12.81 -11.51
N ALA A 119 5.70 13.43 -12.44
CA ALA A 119 7.15 13.31 -12.48
C ALA A 119 7.82 13.88 -11.22
N ARG A 120 7.31 14.99 -10.67
CA ARG A 120 7.78 15.56 -9.39
C ARG A 120 7.42 14.71 -8.17
N LEU A 121 6.25 14.06 -8.18
CA LEU A 121 5.75 13.20 -7.09
C LEU A 121 6.45 11.84 -7.05
N LEU A 122 6.80 11.28 -8.21
CA LEU A 122 7.35 9.93 -8.34
C LEU A 122 8.55 9.62 -7.41
N PRO A 123 9.53 10.54 -7.20
CA PRO A 123 10.61 10.36 -6.23
C PRO A 123 10.16 10.30 -4.76
N MET A 124 9.00 10.87 -4.43
CA MET A 124 8.50 10.98 -3.06
C MET A 124 7.64 9.79 -2.64
N LEU A 125 7.11 9.02 -3.59
CA LEU A 125 6.24 7.88 -3.30
C LEU A 125 6.92 6.84 -2.42
N HIS A 126 6.16 6.30 -1.46
CA HIS A 126 6.62 5.20 -0.60
C HIS A 126 6.22 3.83 -1.17
N SER A 127 6.93 2.79 -0.73
CA SER A 127 6.57 1.41 -1.03
C SER A 127 5.36 0.95 -0.21
N ALA A 128 4.46 0.18 -0.82
CA ALA A 128 3.30 -0.40 -0.15
C ALA A 128 3.64 -1.75 0.51
N VAL A 129 4.41 -1.68 1.60
CA VAL A 129 4.86 -2.87 2.33
C VAL A 129 3.69 -3.69 2.88
N ASP A 130 3.68 -4.99 2.57
CA ASP A 130 2.78 -5.98 3.18
C ASP A 130 3.49 -6.84 4.23
N THR A 131 2.74 -7.73 4.90
CA THR A 131 3.32 -8.60 5.94
C THR A 131 4.46 -9.48 5.42
N ILE A 132 4.37 -10.00 4.19
CA ILE A 132 5.40 -10.89 3.62
C ILE A 132 6.68 -10.08 3.32
N MET A 133 6.54 -8.88 2.77
CA MET A 133 7.66 -7.96 2.59
C MET A 133 8.28 -7.56 3.94
N MET A 134 7.45 -7.34 4.96
CA MET A 134 7.93 -7.02 6.30
C MET A 134 8.72 -8.17 6.92
N GLU A 135 8.23 -9.40 6.83
CA GLU A 135 8.95 -10.61 7.26
C GLU A 135 10.31 -10.74 6.56
N HIS A 136 10.33 -10.52 5.24
CA HIS A 136 11.56 -10.51 4.46
C HIS A 136 12.56 -9.45 4.96
N LEU A 137 12.09 -8.21 5.18
CA LEU A 137 12.92 -7.11 5.69
C LEU A 137 13.45 -7.41 7.11
N LYS A 138 12.63 -7.94 8.02
CA LYS A 138 13.06 -8.33 9.38
C LYS A 138 14.16 -9.40 9.33
N LYS A 139 14.03 -10.37 8.43
CA LYS A 139 15.06 -11.41 8.23
C LYS A 139 16.38 -10.83 7.69
N LYS A 140 16.29 -9.87 6.76
CA LYS A 140 17.46 -9.22 6.17
C LYS A 140 18.16 -8.26 7.15
N TYR A 141 17.38 -7.55 7.97
CA TYR A 141 17.86 -6.53 8.91
C TYR A 141 17.42 -6.82 10.35
N PRO A 142 17.94 -7.89 10.99
CA PRO A 142 17.49 -8.33 12.31
C PRO A 142 17.82 -7.36 13.46
N LYS A 143 18.71 -6.38 13.21
CA LYS A 143 19.10 -5.36 14.19
C LYS A 143 18.16 -4.15 14.23
N GLU A 144 17.26 -4.01 13.27
CA GLU A 144 16.28 -2.92 13.25
C GLU A 144 15.16 -3.20 14.26
N ASN A 145 14.78 -2.19 15.03
CA ASN A 145 13.83 -2.32 16.14
C ASN A 145 12.37 -2.26 15.65
N LEU A 146 11.98 -3.21 14.79
CA LEU A 146 10.59 -3.35 14.31
C LEU A 146 9.85 -4.40 15.14
N LYS A 147 9.03 -3.93 16.09
CA LYS A 147 8.28 -4.80 17.02
C LYS A 147 7.05 -5.44 16.38
N ALA A 148 6.47 -4.79 15.37
CA ALA A 148 5.29 -5.31 14.69
C ALA A 148 5.59 -6.64 13.97
N GLU A 149 4.72 -7.63 14.16
CA GLU A 149 4.79 -8.92 13.47
C GLU A 149 3.93 -8.98 12.20
N THR A 150 2.89 -8.15 12.12
CA THR A 150 2.05 -8.03 10.91
C THR A 150 1.78 -6.57 10.58
N ILE A 151 1.37 -6.29 9.33
CA ILE A 151 0.96 -4.93 8.93
C ILE A 151 -0.16 -4.40 9.83
N GLU A 152 -1.02 -5.27 10.37
CA GLU A 152 -2.09 -4.92 11.30
C GLU A 152 -1.61 -4.49 12.69
N ALA A 153 -0.33 -4.67 13.01
CA ALA A 153 0.28 -4.27 14.27
C ALA A 153 1.19 -3.04 14.13
N VAL A 154 1.43 -2.57 12.90
CA VAL A 154 2.31 -1.44 12.61
C VAL A 154 1.66 -0.13 13.05
N ASN A 155 2.28 0.56 14.01
CA ASN A 155 1.97 1.94 14.37
C ASN A 155 2.81 2.94 13.54
N LYS A 156 2.68 4.24 13.83
CA LYS A 156 3.42 5.30 13.13
C LYS A 156 4.95 5.16 13.25
N SER A 157 5.47 4.86 14.45
CA SER A 157 6.91 4.67 14.65
C SER A 157 7.44 3.42 13.93
N ASP A 158 6.70 2.31 13.96
CA ASP A 158 7.04 1.09 13.21
C ASP A 158 7.09 1.37 11.71
N TYR A 159 6.15 2.19 11.19
CA TYR A 159 6.13 2.55 9.79
C TYR A 159 7.37 3.35 9.35
N PHE A 160 7.89 4.24 10.19
CA PHE A 160 9.15 4.95 9.90
C PHE A 160 10.34 3.99 9.82
N VAL A 161 10.42 3.02 10.74
CA VAL A 161 11.45 1.96 10.69
C VAL A 161 11.32 1.16 9.39
N LEU A 162 10.10 0.74 9.02
CA LEU A 162 9.84 0.04 7.78
C LEU A 162 10.30 0.81 6.54
N ARG A 163 10.01 2.11 6.46
CA ARG A 163 10.48 2.96 5.35
C ARG A 163 12.00 3.01 5.27
N LYS A 164 12.67 3.14 6.41
CA LYS A 164 14.13 3.11 6.48
C LYS A 164 14.68 1.77 5.98
N MET A 165 14.09 0.65 6.41
CA MET A 165 14.48 -0.69 5.97
C MET A 165 14.29 -0.88 4.46
N VAL A 166 13.18 -0.41 3.88
CA VAL A 166 12.98 -0.42 2.42
C VAL A 166 14.07 0.37 1.71
N ASN A 167 14.35 1.59 2.16
CA ASN A 167 15.37 2.44 1.53
C ASN A 167 16.77 1.84 1.67
N GLN A 168 17.08 1.18 2.79
CA GLN A 168 18.33 0.45 2.96
C GLN A 168 18.41 -0.73 2.00
N HIS A 169 17.33 -1.51 1.86
CA HIS A 169 17.28 -2.65 0.94
C HIS A 169 17.42 -2.25 -0.53
N ILE A 170 16.83 -1.12 -0.91
CA ILE A 170 17.03 -0.54 -2.23
C ILE A 170 18.52 -0.25 -2.47
N LYS A 171 19.20 0.36 -1.51
CA LYS A 171 20.63 0.69 -1.63
C LYS A 171 21.53 -0.55 -1.64
N ASP A 172 21.19 -1.57 -0.86
CA ASP A 172 22.04 -2.75 -0.69
C ASP A 172 21.95 -3.73 -1.88
N GLU A 173 20.77 -3.85 -2.52
CA GLU A 173 20.49 -4.93 -3.46
C GLU A 173 20.28 -4.48 -4.92
N PHE A 174 20.25 -3.18 -5.18
CA PHE A 174 19.93 -2.66 -6.51
C PHE A 174 20.95 -1.64 -6.98
N ASP A 175 21.70 -2.02 -8.02
CA ASP A 175 22.70 -1.15 -8.67
C ASP A 175 22.07 -0.04 -9.53
N LYS A 176 20.78 -0.18 -9.85
CA LYS A 176 20.02 0.76 -10.68
C LYS A 176 19.19 1.70 -9.82
N PRO A 177 18.89 2.92 -10.30
CA PRO A 177 18.04 3.88 -9.58
C PRO A 177 16.59 3.41 -9.56
N ILE A 178 16.28 2.41 -8.75
CA ILE A 178 14.92 2.00 -8.46
C ILE A 178 14.34 2.93 -7.40
N ARG A 179 13.06 3.26 -7.56
CA ARG A 179 12.30 4.05 -6.58
C ARG A 179 11.48 3.12 -5.70
N SER A 180 11.02 3.59 -4.56
CA SER A 180 10.22 2.77 -3.63
C SER A 180 8.95 2.21 -4.26
N VAL A 181 8.36 2.92 -5.24
CA VAL A 181 7.22 2.41 -6.02
C VAL A 181 7.57 1.22 -6.92
N HIS A 182 8.78 1.20 -7.51
CA HIS A 182 9.28 0.06 -8.29
C HIS A 182 9.65 -1.10 -7.39
N TYR A 183 10.25 -0.81 -6.23
CA TYR A 183 10.59 -1.79 -5.22
C TYR A 183 9.37 -2.62 -4.81
N ASP A 184 8.21 -1.97 -4.64
CA ASP A 184 6.94 -2.64 -4.35
C ASP A 184 6.60 -3.72 -5.41
N ASP A 185 6.63 -3.37 -6.70
CA ASP A 185 6.37 -4.32 -7.79
C ASP A 185 7.35 -5.50 -7.79
N ILE A 186 8.64 -5.19 -7.67
CA ILE A 186 9.71 -6.19 -7.73
C ILE A 186 9.60 -7.16 -6.56
N MET A 187 9.47 -6.65 -5.34
CA MET A 187 9.43 -7.48 -4.15
C MET A 187 8.13 -8.24 -4.03
N TRP A 188 7.00 -7.65 -4.43
CA TRP A 188 5.73 -8.36 -4.46
C TRP A 188 5.82 -9.55 -5.41
N TYR A 189 6.38 -9.35 -6.61
CA TYR A 189 6.61 -10.42 -7.56
C TYR A 189 7.56 -11.49 -7.03
N ARG A 190 8.72 -11.09 -6.48
CA ARG A 190 9.74 -12.03 -5.97
C ARG A 190 9.22 -12.88 -4.82
N LEU A 191 8.47 -12.31 -3.90
CA LEU A 191 8.02 -12.99 -2.68
C LEU A 191 6.73 -13.79 -2.91
N ASN A 192 5.77 -13.23 -3.66
CA ASN A 192 4.47 -13.89 -3.86
C ASN A 192 4.45 -14.84 -5.06
N ARG A 193 5.06 -14.50 -6.21
CA ARG A 193 4.99 -15.37 -7.41
C ARG A 193 6.04 -16.48 -7.45
N ARG A 194 7.21 -16.33 -6.81
CA ARG A 194 8.14 -17.48 -6.68
C ARG A 194 7.55 -18.59 -5.79
N ALA A 195 6.76 -18.24 -4.78
CA ALA A 195 6.02 -19.20 -3.95
C ALA A 195 5.01 -20.02 -4.78
N TYR A 196 4.37 -19.41 -5.78
CA TYR A 196 3.49 -20.13 -6.73
C TYR A 196 4.26 -21.08 -7.65
N ARG A 197 5.48 -20.70 -8.11
CA ARG A 197 6.30 -21.59 -8.96
C ARG A 197 6.84 -22.81 -8.21
N LEU A 198 7.17 -22.66 -6.92
CA LEU A 198 7.64 -23.79 -6.10
C LEU A 198 6.50 -24.75 -5.73
N THR A 199 5.30 -24.22 -5.45
CA THR A 199 4.11 -25.04 -5.13
C THR A 199 3.51 -25.76 -6.35
N SER A 200 3.65 -25.20 -7.57
CA SER A 200 3.25 -25.88 -8.81
C SER A 200 4.21 -27.00 -9.22
N VAL A 201 5.51 -26.90 -8.89
CA VAL A 201 6.50 -27.96 -9.18
C VAL A 201 6.37 -29.13 -8.21
N SER A 202 6.01 -28.89 -6.94
CA SER A 202 5.75 -29.96 -5.97
C SER A 202 4.45 -30.73 -6.23
N ARG A 203 3.45 -30.12 -6.88
CA ARG A 203 2.21 -30.83 -7.30
C ARG A 203 2.35 -31.65 -8.58
N GLY A 204 3.37 -31.40 -9.39
CA GLY A 204 3.65 -32.18 -10.61
C GLY A 204 4.50 -33.44 -10.37
N LYS A 205 4.78 -33.80 -9.12
CA LYS A 205 5.58 -34.98 -8.75
C LYS A 205 4.80 -36.06 -7.98
N GLU A 206 3.50 -35.89 -7.75
CA GLU A 206 2.65 -36.88 -7.07
C GLU A 206 1.61 -37.54 -8.00
N GLU A 207 1.69 -37.35 -9.32
CA GLU A 207 0.84 -38.05 -10.30
C GLU A 207 1.67 -38.73 -11.40
N ILE A 208 2.71 -39.47 -11.02
CA ILE A 208 3.19 -40.64 -11.79
C ILE A 208 3.79 -41.60 -10.77
N ASP A 209 2.94 -42.51 -10.27
CA ASP A 209 3.23 -43.94 -10.00
C ASP A 209 1.92 -44.65 -9.60
#